data_AF-A0A9N8KKF3-F1
#
_entry.id   AF-A0A9N8KKF3-F1
#
_cell.length_a   1.000
_cell.length_b   1.000
_cell.length_c   1.000
_cell.angle_alpha   90.00
_cell.angle_beta   90.00
_cell.angle_gamma   90.00
#
_symmetry.space_group_name_H-M   'P 1'
#
loop_
_entity.id
_entity.type
_entity.pdbx_description
1 polymer ?
#
loop_
_entity_poly.entity_id
_entity_poly.type
_entity_poly.pdbx_seq_one_letter_code
_entity_poly.pdbx_strand_id
1 'polypeptide(L)'
;MPSSTPSFGEIEYWNNRFTKEDQFDWLADFALLEPWLKKAIAETSGHGEVLHIGCGSSALSTQLRGLVDSPQQIHNVDYSPVVIERNRQRESEMLRSLASGIEPCRWSTLDLLSASKILDLGKSGDKYDVIIDKSTSDAISCAEDVAVELPYRINTINKDPSPAQKWERLYPLHILAIHLAYLARPGCRWVVLSYSDSRFSSWEDATPSGLPASNLLWEMKKHEKIEQPPDPEDMVHRPPTLHHLYILQRTDVVLDQDT
;
A
#
# COMPACT_ATOMS: atom_id res chain seq x y z
N MET A 1 13.01 31.92 -4.78
CA MET A 1 13.35 30.50 -4.89
C MET A 1 12.04 29.72 -4.91
N PRO A 2 11.89 28.64 -5.69
CA PRO A 2 10.71 27.79 -5.57
C PRO A 2 10.60 27.32 -4.11
N SER A 3 9.37 27.19 -3.60
CA SER A 3 9.11 26.53 -2.33
C SER A 3 9.83 25.18 -2.30
N SER A 4 10.47 24.84 -1.18
CA SER A 4 11.11 23.55 -0.92
C SER A 4 10.35 22.39 -1.57
N THR A 5 11.08 21.47 -2.23
CA THR A 5 10.52 20.24 -2.81
C THR A 5 9.59 19.56 -1.79
N PRO A 6 8.40 19.10 -2.20
CA PRO A 6 7.48 18.40 -1.29
C PRO A 6 8.17 17.22 -0.61
N SER A 7 8.07 17.14 0.72
CA SER A 7 8.61 16.00 1.47
C SER A 7 7.57 14.90 1.55
N PHE A 8 7.47 14.10 0.48
CA PHE A 8 6.45 13.05 0.37
C PHE A 8 6.60 11.91 1.41
N GLY A 9 7.73 11.82 2.10
CA GLY A 9 7.90 10.92 3.24
C GLY A 9 7.32 11.44 4.57
N GLU A 10 7.07 12.74 4.70
CA GLU A 10 6.73 13.38 5.99
C GLU A 10 5.21 13.44 6.22
N ILE A 11 4.76 12.96 7.38
CA ILE A 11 3.33 12.92 7.72
C ILE A 11 2.71 14.32 7.79
N GLU A 12 3.46 15.34 8.20
CA GLU A 12 3.02 16.72 8.29
C GLU A 12 2.65 17.28 6.92
N TYR A 13 3.41 16.92 5.87
CA TYR A 13 3.10 17.31 4.51
C TYR A 13 1.71 16.81 4.11
N TRP A 14 1.44 15.51 4.33
CA TRP A 14 0.17 14.91 3.96
C TRP A 14 -0.98 15.38 4.83
N ASN A 15 -0.81 15.49 6.15
CA ASN A 15 -1.82 16.06 7.03
C ASN A 15 -2.23 17.47 6.57
N ASN A 16 -1.27 18.34 6.26
CA ASN A 16 -1.54 19.69 5.77
C ASN A 16 -2.12 19.71 4.35
N ARG A 17 -1.73 18.79 3.47
CA ARG A 17 -2.35 18.65 2.14
C ARG A 17 -3.80 18.24 2.28
N PHE A 18 -4.04 17.18 3.06
CA PHE A 18 -5.37 16.64 3.24
C PHE A 18 -6.28 17.68 3.88
N THR A 19 -5.90 18.50 4.86
CA THR A 19 -6.81 19.56 5.37
C THR A 19 -7.41 20.49 4.30
N LYS A 20 -6.77 20.62 3.13
CA LYS A 20 -7.20 21.51 2.03
C LYS A 20 -7.76 20.77 0.81
N GLU A 21 -7.32 19.54 0.59
CA GLU A 21 -7.67 18.76 -0.59
C GLU A 21 -9.01 18.04 -0.40
N ASP A 22 -9.90 18.21 -1.37
CA ASP A 22 -11.18 17.49 -1.40
C ASP A 22 -10.95 16.06 -1.89
N GLN A 23 -10.78 15.85 -3.19
CA GLN A 23 -10.52 14.54 -3.79
C GLN A 23 -9.41 14.67 -4.84
N PHE A 24 -8.41 13.80 -4.80
CA PHE A 24 -7.32 13.80 -5.77
C PHE A 24 -6.84 12.37 -6.08
N ASP A 25 -6.62 12.10 -7.36
CA ASP A 25 -6.13 10.82 -7.85
C ASP A 25 -4.70 10.94 -8.36
N TRP A 26 -3.77 10.31 -7.65
CA TRP A 26 -2.38 10.19 -8.11
C TRP A 26 -2.26 9.25 -9.31
N LEU A 27 -1.31 9.57 -10.20
CA LEU A 27 -0.92 8.85 -11.42
C LEU A 27 -2.03 8.78 -12.47
N ALA A 28 -3.02 7.93 -12.25
CA ALA A 28 -4.08 7.64 -13.20
C ALA A 28 -5.43 7.40 -12.52
N ASP A 29 -6.46 7.43 -13.34
CA ASP A 29 -7.81 7.09 -12.94
C ASP A 29 -7.98 5.59 -12.63
N PHE A 30 -9.10 5.27 -12.01
CA PHE A 30 -9.47 3.88 -11.71
C PHE A 30 -9.61 3.02 -12.96
N ALA A 31 -10.04 3.59 -14.10
CA ALA A 31 -10.26 2.82 -15.32
C ALA A 31 -8.98 2.11 -15.79
N LEU A 32 -7.81 2.73 -15.56
CA LEU A 32 -6.53 2.12 -15.85
C LEU A 32 -6.23 0.86 -15.00
N LEU A 33 -6.65 0.87 -13.74
CA LEU A 33 -6.39 -0.21 -12.77
C LEU A 33 -7.51 -1.26 -12.72
N GLU A 34 -8.74 -0.87 -13.06
CA GLU A 34 -9.94 -1.67 -12.90
C GLU A 34 -9.83 -3.09 -13.49
N PRO A 35 -9.31 -3.32 -14.72
CA PRO A 35 -9.20 -4.67 -15.27
C PRO A 35 -8.27 -5.57 -14.43
N TRP A 36 -7.19 -4.99 -13.90
CA TRP A 36 -6.20 -5.70 -13.09
C TRP A 36 -6.73 -6.01 -11.70
N LEU A 37 -7.43 -5.05 -11.09
CA LEU A 37 -8.06 -5.22 -9.78
C LEU A 37 -9.20 -6.24 -9.84
N LYS A 38 -10.07 -6.15 -10.85
CA LYS A 38 -11.13 -7.15 -11.10
C LYS A 38 -10.56 -8.55 -11.20
N LYS A 39 -9.52 -8.72 -12.02
CA LYS A 39 -8.84 -10.02 -12.17
C LYS A 39 -8.22 -10.48 -10.85
N ALA A 40 -7.50 -9.61 -10.16
CA ALA A 40 -6.81 -9.96 -8.93
C ALA A 40 -7.78 -10.43 -7.83
N ILE A 41 -8.93 -9.74 -7.68
CA ILE A 41 -9.99 -10.05 -6.72
C ILE A 41 -10.73 -11.33 -7.13
N ALA A 42 -11.12 -11.47 -8.39
CA ALA A 42 -11.86 -12.64 -8.89
C ALA A 42 -11.06 -13.95 -8.81
N GLU A 43 -9.74 -13.87 -8.90
CA GLU A 43 -8.83 -15.02 -8.81
C GLU A 43 -8.38 -15.31 -7.37
N THR A 44 -9.03 -14.75 -6.34
CA THR A 44 -8.74 -15.07 -4.93
C THR A 44 -9.42 -16.37 -4.50
N SER A 45 -8.82 -17.09 -3.57
CA SER A 45 -9.38 -18.33 -3.01
C SER A 45 -10.19 -18.00 -1.75
N GLY A 46 -11.42 -17.51 -1.89
CA GLY A 46 -12.31 -17.24 -0.75
C GLY A 46 -13.11 -15.94 -0.89
N HIS A 47 -13.33 -15.26 0.23
CA HIS A 47 -14.09 -14.01 0.26
C HIS A 47 -13.34 -12.83 -0.37
N GLY A 48 -12.02 -12.90 -0.60
CA GLY A 48 -11.27 -11.85 -1.30
C GLY A 48 -11.11 -10.58 -0.44
N GLU A 49 -10.30 -10.68 0.62
CA GLU A 49 -9.99 -9.56 1.50
C GLU A 49 -9.02 -8.58 0.82
N VAL A 50 -9.40 -7.29 0.76
CA VAL A 50 -8.65 -6.26 0.03
C VAL A 50 -8.06 -5.24 1.01
N LEU A 51 -6.75 -5.05 0.96
CA LEU A 51 -6.06 -3.96 1.65
C LEU A 51 -5.68 -2.87 0.64
N HIS A 52 -6.26 -1.69 0.75
CA HIS A 52 -5.88 -0.53 -0.04
C HIS A 52 -4.97 0.37 0.79
N ILE A 53 -3.67 0.32 0.51
CA ILE A 53 -2.65 1.05 1.25
C ILE A 53 -2.48 2.47 0.72
N GLY A 54 -2.15 3.41 1.62
CA GLY A 54 -1.99 4.82 1.30
C GLY A 54 -3.16 5.38 0.52
N CYS A 55 -4.38 5.07 0.97
CA CYS A 55 -5.60 5.30 0.20
C CYS A 55 -5.83 6.79 -0.13
N GLY A 56 -5.25 7.69 0.65
CA GLY A 56 -5.35 9.12 0.47
C GLY A 56 -6.79 9.62 0.32
N SER A 57 -6.96 10.68 -0.45
CA SER A 57 -8.24 11.29 -0.79
C SER A 57 -8.84 10.76 -2.10
N SER A 58 -8.32 9.66 -2.64
CA SER A 58 -8.67 9.10 -3.96
C SER A 58 -10.11 8.58 -4.01
N ALA A 59 -10.75 8.68 -5.18
CA ALA A 59 -12.05 8.05 -5.43
C ALA A 59 -11.97 6.51 -5.49
N LEU A 60 -10.77 5.95 -5.61
CA LEU A 60 -10.52 4.52 -5.75
C LEU A 60 -11.20 3.71 -4.65
N SER A 61 -11.11 4.16 -3.39
CA SER A 61 -11.74 3.49 -2.24
C SER A 61 -13.25 3.28 -2.41
N THR A 62 -13.95 4.22 -3.05
CA THR A 62 -15.38 4.12 -3.35
C THR A 62 -15.63 3.24 -4.57
N GLN A 63 -14.80 3.37 -5.61
CA GLN A 63 -14.92 2.60 -6.85
C GLN A 63 -14.67 1.09 -6.63
N LEU A 64 -13.79 0.74 -5.69
CA LEU A 64 -13.52 -0.65 -5.29
C LEU A 64 -14.76 -1.40 -4.81
N ARG A 65 -15.77 -0.69 -4.27
CA ARG A 65 -17.03 -1.31 -3.82
C ARG A 65 -17.76 -2.03 -4.95
N GLY A 66 -17.59 -1.59 -6.19
CA GLY A 66 -18.17 -2.25 -7.37
C GLY A 66 -17.42 -3.52 -7.79
N LEU A 67 -16.30 -3.85 -7.14
CA LEU A 67 -15.46 -5.00 -7.46
C LEU A 67 -15.55 -6.13 -6.43
N VAL A 68 -16.25 -5.92 -5.31
CA VAL A 68 -16.35 -6.85 -4.18
C VAL A 68 -17.81 -7.15 -3.88
N ASP A 69 -18.08 -8.28 -3.22
CA ASP A 69 -19.44 -8.68 -2.83
C ASP A 69 -19.96 -7.87 -1.65
N SER A 70 -19.06 -7.44 -0.76
CA SER A 70 -19.36 -6.65 0.43
C SER A 70 -18.31 -5.55 0.63
N PRO A 71 -18.72 -4.30 0.92
CA PRO A 71 -17.80 -3.21 1.27
C PRO A 71 -16.87 -3.54 2.44
N GLN A 72 -17.29 -4.42 3.37
CA GLN A 72 -16.48 -4.82 4.52
C GLN A 72 -15.20 -5.60 4.14
N GLN A 73 -15.14 -6.16 2.93
CA GLN A 73 -13.90 -6.78 2.41
C GLN A 73 -12.79 -5.74 2.20
N ILE A 74 -13.16 -4.48 1.97
CA ILE A 74 -12.20 -3.41 1.67
C ILE A 74 -11.72 -2.81 2.98
N HIS A 75 -10.42 -2.85 3.20
CA HIS A 75 -9.74 -2.11 4.25
C HIS A 75 -8.86 -1.02 3.65
N ASN A 76 -9.32 0.22 3.75
CA ASN A 76 -8.57 1.39 3.35
C ASN A 76 -7.69 1.86 4.50
N VAL A 77 -6.41 2.05 4.24
CA VAL A 77 -5.47 2.50 5.27
C VAL A 77 -4.58 3.61 4.76
N ASP A 78 -4.25 4.53 5.65
CA ASP A 78 -3.35 5.65 5.39
C ASP A 78 -2.70 6.04 6.71
N TYR A 79 -1.44 6.47 6.68
CA TYR A 79 -0.75 6.92 7.89
C TYR A 79 -1.25 8.28 8.38
N SER A 80 -1.93 9.07 7.53
CA SER A 80 -2.58 10.31 7.91
C SER A 80 -3.95 10.05 8.56
N PRO A 81 -4.14 10.36 9.86
CA PRO A 81 -5.46 10.27 10.49
C PRO A 81 -6.45 11.29 9.91
N VAL A 82 -5.95 12.40 9.35
CA VAL A 82 -6.78 13.47 8.78
C VAL A 82 -7.62 12.95 7.61
N VAL A 83 -6.99 12.21 6.69
CA VAL A 83 -7.70 11.71 5.50
C VAL A 83 -8.59 10.52 5.82
N ILE A 84 -8.17 9.67 6.76
CA ILE A 84 -8.99 8.54 7.23
C ILE A 84 -10.29 9.04 7.86
N GLU A 85 -10.22 10.00 8.78
CA GLU A 85 -11.42 10.53 9.41
C GLU A 85 -12.34 11.20 8.40
N ARG A 86 -11.77 11.97 7.46
CA ARG A 86 -12.57 12.59 6.40
C ARG A 86 -13.29 11.56 5.53
N ASN A 87 -12.59 10.53 5.09
CA ASN A 87 -13.18 9.52 4.22
C ASN A 87 -14.30 8.74 4.93
N ARG A 88 -14.14 8.45 6.23
CA ARG A 88 -15.23 7.89 7.05
C ARG A 88 -16.45 8.80 7.08
N GLN A 89 -16.25 10.11 7.27
CA GLN A 89 -17.34 11.08 7.31
C GLN A 89 -18.08 11.15 5.97
N ARG A 90 -17.34 11.26 4.86
CA ARG A 90 -17.90 11.26 3.50
C ARG A 90 -18.67 9.99 3.19
N GLU A 91 -18.10 8.83 3.51
CA GLU A 91 -18.76 7.55 3.30
C GLU A 91 -20.04 7.46 4.13
N SER A 92 -20.00 7.90 5.39
CA SER A 92 -21.17 7.92 6.26
C SER A 92 -22.27 8.85 5.75
N GLU A 93 -21.93 10.03 5.20
CA GLU A 93 -22.86 10.96 4.58
C GLU A 93 -23.49 10.37 3.32
N MET A 94 -22.67 9.79 2.45
CA MET A 94 -23.11 9.09 1.24
C MET A 94 -24.08 7.95 1.59
N LEU A 95 -23.72 7.08 2.54
CA LEU A 95 -24.56 5.95 2.96
C LEU A 95 -25.90 6.41 3.56
N ARG A 96 -25.90 7.49 4.37
CA ARG A 96 -27.14 8.10 4.87
C ARG A 96 -28.03 8.62 3.74
N SER A 97 -27.44 9.25 2.72
CA SER A 97 -28.18 9.81 1.58
C SER A 97 -28.83 8.74 0.70
N LEU A 98 -28.23 7.55 0.61
CA LEU A 98 -28.73 6.44 -0.19
C LEU A 98 -29.87 5.67 0.49
N ALA A 99 -30.22 6.00 1.74
CA ALA A 99 -31.17 5.25 2.58
C ALA A 99 -30.92 3.73 2.58
N SER A 100 -29.67 3.33 2.35
CA SER A 100 -29.28 1.96 2.09
C SER A 100 -28.74 1.34 3.37
N GLY A 101 -29.21 0.15 3.75
CA GLY A 101 -28.60 -0.68 4.79
C GLY A 101 -27.25 -1.29 4.37
N ILE A 102 -26.49 -0.59 3.52
CA ILE A 102 -25.19 -1.01 3.02
C ILE A 102 -24.16 -0.68 4.10
N GLU A 103 -23.37 -1.69 4.44
CA GLU A 103 -22.27 -1.56 5.38
C GLU A 103 -21.15 -0.63 4.86
N PRO A 104 -20.46 0.12 5.74
CA PRO A 104 -19.30 0.93 5.36
C PRO A 104 -18.09 0.05 5.00
N CYS A 105 -17.10 0.63 4.32
CA CYS A 105 -15.80 -0.01 4.20
C CYS A 105 -15.07 0.02 5.56
N ARG A 106 -14.05 -0.81 5.73
CA ARG A 106 -13.12 -0.67 6.86
C ARG A 106 -12.12 0.44 6.54
N TRP A 107 -11.84 1.28 7.53
CA TRP A 107 -10.81 2.31 7.46
C TRP A 107 -9.90 2.19 8.68
N SER A 108 -8.61 2.49 8.56
CA SER A 108 -7.72 2.60 9.72
C SER A 108 -6.57 3.57 9.46
N THR A 109 -6.18 4.31 10.49
CA THR A 109 -4.87 4.98 10.47
C THR A 109 -3.79 3.92 10.66
N LEU A 110 -2.92 3.75 9.68
CA LEU A 110 -1.86 2.74 9.69
C LEU A 110 -0.56 3.31 9.12
N ASP A 111 0.45 3.40 9.97
CA ASP A 111 1.83 3.58 9.51
C ASP A 111 2.39 2.23 9.05
N LEU A 112 2.61 2.10 7.75
CA LEU A 112 3.09 0.88 7.11
C LEU A 112 4.54 0.56 7.44
N LEU A 113 5.31 1.49 8.01
CA LEU A 113 6.68 1.27 8.46
C LEU A 113 6.76 1.02 9.98
N SER A 114 5.64 1.14 10.69
CA SER A 114 5.57 0.87 12.13
C SER A 114 5.23 -0.59 12.41
N ALA A 115 6.23 -1.36 12.86
CA ALA A 115 6.05 -2.78 13.17
C ALA A 115 4.97 -3.05 14.23
N SER A 116 4.85 -2.19 15.26
CA SER A 116 3.84 -2.34 16.31
C SER A 116 2.42 -2.20 15.74
N LYS A 117 2.20 -1.23 14.86
CA LYS A 117 0.90 -1.02 14.20
C LYS A 117 0.56 -2.17 13.25
N ILE A 118 1.54 -2.69 12.52
CA ILE A 118 1.37 -3.86 11.65
C ILE A 118 1.04 -5.11 12.45
N LEU A 119 1.72 -5.32 13.58
CA LEU A 119 1.42 -6.43 14.49
C LEU A 119 0.00 -6.32 15.07
N ASP A 120 -0.39 -5.14 15.53
CA ASP A 120 -1.72 -4.91 16.08
C ASP A 120 -2.82 -5.15 15.05
N LEU A 121 -2.62 -4.72 13.80
CA LEU A 121 -3.53 -5.06 12.70
C LEU A 121 -3.55 -6.57 12.44
N GLY A 122 -2.39 -7.23 12.38
CA GLY A 122 -2.33 -8.67 12.12
C GLY A 122 -2.94 -9.56 13.21
N LYS A 123 -3.11 -9.05 14.45
CA LYS A 123 -3.79 -9.76 15.54
C LYS A 123 -5.30 -9.89 15.36
N SER A 124 -5.93 -9.08 14.50
CA SER A 124 -7.37 -9.20 14.24
C SER A 124 -7.73 -10.49 13.50
N GLY A 125 -6.75 -11.24 12.99
CA GLY A 125 -6.91 -12.54 12.35
C GLY A 125 -7.13 -12.47 10.83
N ASP A 126 -7.52 -11.31 10.32
CA ASP A 126 -7.73 -11.11 8.88
C ASP A 126 -6.39 -10.88 8.18
N LYS A 127 -6.02 -11.82 7.31
CA LYS A 127 -5.00 -11.59 6.28
C LYS A 127 -5.69 -11.09 5.01
N TYR A 128 -4.90 -10.55 4.08
CA TYR A 128 -5.40 -10.04 2.80
C TYR A 128 -5.01 -10.95 1.64
N ASP A 129 -5.86 -10.95 0.62
CA ASP A 129 -5.71 -11.69 -0.64
C ASP A 129 -5.33 -10.77 -1.80
N VAL A 130 -5.67 -9.49 -1.70
CA VAL A 130 -5.25 -8.43 -2.63
C VAL A 130 -4.77 -7.22 -1.83
N ILE A 131 -3.60 -6.71 -2.19
CA ILE A 131 -3.06 -5.44 -1.70
C ILE A 131 -2.99 -4.48 -2.88
N ILE A 132 -3.54 -3.29 -2.71
CA ILE A 132 -3.58 -2.25 -3.74
C ILE A 132 -2.71 -1.09 -3.29
N ASP A 133 -1.72 -0.77 -4.10
CA ASP A 133 -0.79 0.33 -3.91
C ASP A 133 -0.86 1.26 -5.13
N LYS A 134 -1.39 2.46 -4.94
CA LYS A 134 -1.40 3.49 -5.98
C LYS A 134 -0.52 4.65 -5.51
N SER A 135 0.75 4.61 -5.91
CA SER A 135 1.77 5.59 -5.55
C SER A 135 2.11 5.68 -4.04
N THR A 136 1.76 4.67 -3.24
CA THR A 136 2.13 4.64 -1.81
C THR A 136 3.59 4.24 -1.63
N SER A 137 4.04 3.18 -2.31
CA SER A 137 5.46 2.79 -2.34
C SER A 137 6.36 3.89 -2.93
N ASP A 138 5.81 4.68 -3.85
CA ASP A 138 6.44 5.89 -4.37
C ASP A 138 6.68 6.94 -3.27
N ALA A 139 5.67 7.26 -2.46
CA ALA A 139 5.82 8.19 -1.35
C ALA A 139 6.77 7.66 -0.27
N ILE A 140 6.64 6.39 0.08
CA ILE A 140 7.50 5.70 1.06
C ILE A 140 8.96 5.72 0.63
N SER A 141 9.25 5.63 -0.68
CA SER A 141 10.62 5.69 -1.19
C SER A 141 11.31 7.04 -1.00
N CYS A 142 10.56 8.09 -0.70
CA CYS A 142 11.08 9.42 -0.38
C CYS A 142 11.31 9.62 1.12
N ALA A 143 10.93 8.66 1.97
CA ALA A 143 11.15 8.72 3.42
C ALA A 143 12.61 8.39 3.77
N GLU A 144 13.02 8.79 4.99
CA GLU A 144 14.31 8.36 5.51
C GLU A 144 14.38 6.84 5.71
N ASP A 145 15.60 6.31 5.70
CA ASP A 145 15.85 4.91 6.05
C ASP A 145 15.35 4.59 7.46
N VAL A 146 14.72 3.43 7.61
CA VAL A 146 14.11 2.98 8.86
C VAL A 146 15.17 2.34 9.74
N ALA A 147 15.31 2.82 10.98
CA ALA A 147 16.19 2.21 11.97
C ALA A 147 15.54 0.94 12.51
N VAL A 148 16.21 -0.21 12.34
CA VAL A 148 15.74 -1.50 12.84
C VAL A 148 16.85 -2.29 13.52
N GLU A 149 16.45 -3.19 14.41
CA GLU A 149 17.35 -4.19 15.00
C GLU A 149 17.44 -5.42 14.09
N LEU A 150 18.67 -5.93 13.92
CA LEU A 150 18.95 -7.18 13.22
C LEU A 150 19.33 -8.31 14.19
N PRO A 151 18.89 -9.56 13.93
CA PRO A 151 18.02 -9.98 12.82
C PRO A 151 16.59 -9.45 12.96
N TYR A 152 16.03 -8.94 11.87
CA TYR A 152 14.70 -8.34 11.87
C TYR A 152 13.62 -9.42 11.76
N ARG A 153 12.82 -9.56 12.81
CA ARG A 153 11.73 -10.52 12.88
C ARG A 153 10.48 -9.83 13.38
N ILE A 154 9.55 -9.56 12.47
CA ILE A 154 8.32 -8.81 12.80
C ILE A 154 7.54 -9.46 13.96
N ASN A 155 7.41 -10.79 13.97
CA ASN A 155 6.65 -11.52 14.99
C ASN A 155 7.25 -11.44 16.40
N THR A 156 8.54 -11.15 16.52
CA THR A 156 9.27 -11.17 17.80
C THR A 156 9.82 -9.80 18.16
N ILE A 157 9.41 -8.72 17.49
CA ILE A 157 10.00 -7.39 17.68
C ILE A 157 9.81 -6.82 19.09
N ASN A 158 8.86 -7.37 19.85
CA ASN A 158 8.59 -7.00 21.26
C ASN A 158 9.04 -8.09 22.25
N LYS A 159 9.68 -9.17 21.78
CA LYS A 159 10.28 -10.19 22.67
C LYS A 159 11.69 -9.74 23.04
N ASP A 160 12.24 -10.28 24.13
CA ASP A 160 13.53 -9.85 24.69
C ASP A 160 14.63 -9.66 23.61
N PRO A 161 15.43 -8.58 23.71
CA PRO A 161 16.40 -8.23 22.68
C PRO A 161 17.41 -9.35 22.47
N SER A 162 17.79 -9.54 21.21
CA SER A 162 18.81 -10.53 20.86
C SER A 162 20.15 -10.14 21.51
N PRO A 163 20.93 -11.08 22.06
CA PRO A 163 22.25 -10.79 22.62
C PRO A 163 23.26 -10.26 21.57
N ALA A 164 22.93 -10.31 20.28
CA ALA A 164 23.72 -9.77 19.17
C ALA A 164 23.05 -8.56 18.48
N GLN A 165 22.56 -7.62 19.28
CA GLN A 165 21.82 -6.43 18.83
C GLN A 165 22.69 -5.52 17.94
N LYS A 166 22.40 -5.48 16.64
CA LYS A 166 22.97 -4.50 15.70
C LYS A 166 21.84 -3.66 15.13
N TRP A 167 21.94 -2.34 15.30
CA TRP A 167 21.04 -1.38 14.67
C TRP A 167 21.54 -1.01 13.28
N GLU A 168 20.67 -1.09 12.28
CA GLU A 168 20.94 -0.66 10.92
C GLU A 168 19.82 0.27 10.43
N ARG A 169 20.17 1.19 9.54
CA ARG A 169 19.20 2.01 8.82
C ARG A 169 18.98 1.37 7.45
N LEU A 170 17.75 0.96 7.19
CA LEU A 170 17.40 0.20 5.99
C LEU A 170 16.44 0.98 5.11
N TYR A 171 16.60 0.81 3.81
CA TYR A 171 15.71 1.38 2.82
C TYR A 171 14.24 0.97 3.08
N PRO A 172 13.29 1.91 3.21
CA PRO A 172 11.95 1.64 3.73
C PRO A 172 11.13 0.63 2.92
N LEU A 173 11.40 0.45 1.62
CA LEU A 173 10.67 -0.54 0.81
C LEU A 173 10.96 -2.00 1.21
N HIS A 174 12.11 -2.30 1.82
CA HIS A 174 12.34 -3.63 2.39
C HIS A 174 11.44 -3.88 3.59
N ILE A 175 11.28 -2.86 4.45
CA ILE A 175 10.40 -2.93 5.62
C ILE A 175 8.93 -3.05 5.19
N LEU A 176 8.50 -2.24 4.22
CA LEU A 176 7.18 -2.34 3.61
C LEU A 176 6.91 -3.76 3.09
N ALA A 177 7.85 -4.33 2.32
CA ALA A 177 7.71 -5.67 1.75
C ALA A 177 7.50 -6.74 2.84
N ILE A 178 8.27 -6.67 3.94
CA ILE A 178 8.14 -7.60 5.08
C ILE A 178 6.80 -7.42 5.80
N HIS A 179 6.40 -6.17 6.05
CA HIS A 179 5.16 -5.85 6.74
C HIS A 179 3.92 -6.29 5.94
N LEU A 180 3.90 -6.03 4.64
CA LEU A 180 2.84 -6.50 3.76
C LEU A 180 2.84 -8.02 3.65
N ALA A 181 4.03 -8.66 3.60
CA ALA A 181 4.13 -10.11 3.58
C ALA A 181 3.60 -10.76 4.86
N TYR A 182 3.71 -10.06 6.00
CA TYR A 182 3.08 -10.48 7.26
C TYR A 182 1.56 -10.34 7.21
N LEU A 183 1.01 -9.31 6.58
CA LEU A 183 -0.44 -9.10 6.47
C LEU A 183 -1.11 -9.92 5.35
N ALA A 184 -0.33 -10.51 4.43
CA ALA A 184 -0.82 -11.23 3.26
C ALA A 184 -0.92 -12.75 3.47
N ARG A 185 -1.92 -13.39 2.85
CA ARG A 185 -1.91 -14.86 2.67
C ARG A 185 -0.95 -15.26 1.56
N PRO A 186 -0.38 -16.48 1.58
CA PRO A 186 0.29 -17.01 0.41
C PRO A 186 -0.65 -16.98 -0.82
N GLY A 187 -0.10 -16.59 -1.98
CA GLY A 187 -0.88 -16.33 -3.19
C GLY A 187 -1.51 -14.94 -3.28
N CYS A 188 -1.48 -14.12 -2.22
CA CYS A 188 -1.97 -12.74 -2.25
C CYS A 188 -1.31 -11.94 -3.38
N ARG A 189 -2.08 -11.12 -4.10
CA ARG A 189 -1.58 -10.24 -5.15
C ARG A 189 -1.36 -8.84 -4.62
N TRP A 190 -0.13 -8.34 -4.69
CA TRP A 190 0.18 -6.93 -4.50
C TRP A 190 0.20 -6.24 -5.86
N VAL A 191 -0.86 -5.47 -6.13
CA VAL A 191 -1.05 -4.72 -7.38
C VAL A 191 -0.58 -3.29 -7.14
N VAL A 192 0.45 -2.88 -7.88
CA VAL A 192 1.13 -1.59 -7.69
C VAL A 192 1.03 -0.76 -8.97
N LEU A 193 0.55 0.47 -8.87
CA LEU A 193 0.76 1.49 -9.89
C LEU A 193 1.78 2.49 -9.36
N SER A 194 2.92 2.56 -10.03
CA SER A 194 4.04 3.43 -9.67
C SER A 194 4.44 4.33 -10.83
N TYR A 195 5.01 5.50 -10.56
CA TYR A 195 5.66 6.30 -11.61
C TYR A 195 7.03 5.75 -12.04
N SER A 196 7.64 4.86 -11.24
CA SER A 196 9.02 4.39 -11.42
C SER A 196 9.06 3.03 -12.10
N ASP A 197 9.93 2.87 -13.09
CA ASP A 197 10.22 1.61 -13.79
C ASP A 197 11.14 0.66 -12.99
N SER A 198 11.75 1.19 -11.93
CA SER A 198 12.76 0.54 -11.11
C SER A 198 12.33 0.46 -9.64
N ARG A 199 11.04 0.64 -9.35
CA ARG A 199 10.48 0.69 -7.98
C ARG A 199 10.93 -0.48 -7.09
N PHE A 200 11.07 -1.67 -7.67
CA PHE A 200 11.47 -2.89 -6.95
C PHE A 200 12.82 -3.47 -7.41
N SER A 201 13.64 -2.70 -8.15
CA SER A 201 14.92 -3.22 -8.67
C SER A 201 15.91 -3.59 -7.57
N SER A 202 15.87 -2.90 -6.43
CA SER A 202 16.77 -3.18 -5.30
C SER A 202 16.53 -4.51 -4.60
N TRP A 203 15.47 -5.25 -4.98
CA TRP A 203 15.20 -6.57 -4.40
C TRP A 203 16.12 -7.66 -4.98
N GLU A 204 16.81 -7.36 -6.07
CA GLU A 204 17.86 -8.21 -6.64
C GLU A 204 19.23 -7.99 -5.97
N ASP A 205 19.37 -6.88 -5.23
CA ASP A 205 20.60 -6.54 -4.52
C ASP A 205 20.80 -7.44 -3.29
N ALA A 206 22.05 -7.50 -2.81
CA ALA A 206 22.39 -8.24 -1.60
C ALA A 206 21.60 -7.67 -0.40
N THR A 207 20.66 -8.45 0.11
CA THR A 207 19.91 -8.10 1.32
C THR A 207 20.85 -8.17 2.55
N PRO A 208 20.82 -7.18 3.47
CA PRO A 208 21.59 -7.25 4.70
C PRO A 208 21.35 -8.55 5.48
N SER A 209 22.43 -9.14 6.00
CA SER A 209 22.34 -10.38 6.78
C SER A 209 21.40 -10.19 7.98
N GLY A 210 20.40 -11.07 8.10
CA GLY A 210 19.40 -11.00 9.18
C GLY A 210 18.13 -10.25 8.83
N LEU A 211 17.99 -9.73 7.61
CA LEU A 211 16.73 -9.22 7.08
C LEU A 211 16.11 -10.25 6.12
N PRO A 212 14.80 -10.59 6.23
CA PRO A 212 14.13 -11.41 5.24
C PRO A 212 14.20 -10.77 3.85
N ALA A 213 14.75 -11.48 2.88
CA ALA A 213 14.94 -10.95 1.52
C ALA A 213 13.58 -10.78 0.81
N SER A 214 13.32 -9.57 0.30
CA SER A 214 12.03 -9.21 -0.31
C SER A 214 11.65 -10.12 -1.48
N ASN A 215 12.63 -10.53 -2.30
CA ASN A 215 12.45 -11.43 -3.45
C ASN A 215 12.09 -12.88 -3.06
N LEU A 216 12.33 -13.28 -1.81
CA LEU A 216 11.86 -14.56 -1.28
C LEU A 216 10.41 -14.46 -0.80
N LEU A 217 9.97 -13.28 -0.37
CA LEU A 217 8.62 -13.04 0.14
C LEU A 217 7.61 -12.78 -0.98
N TRP A 218 8.06 -12.12 -2.06
CA TRP A 218 7.24 -11.63 -3.15
C TRP A 218 7.87 -11.99 -4.49
N GLU A 219 7.11 -12.70 -5.33
CA GLU A 219 7.49 -13.04 -6.69
C GLU A 219 6.88 -12.05 -7.67
N MET A 220 7.70 -11.43 -8.54
CA MET A 220 7.19 -10.54 -9.58
C MET A 220 6.55 -11.36 -10.71
N LYS A 221 5.22 -11.28 -10.83
CA LYS A 221 4.46 -11.97 -11.89
C LYS A 221 4.30 -11.13 -13.14
N LYS A 222 4.32 -9.80 -12.99
CA LYS A 222 4.15 -8.87 -14.10
C LYS A 222 4.81 -7.53 -13.80
N HIS A 223 5.44 -6.96 -14.81
CA HIS A 223 5.82 -5.56 -14.90
C HIS A 223 5.44 -5.07 -16.30
N GLU A 224 4.56 -4.07 -16.37
CA GLU A 224 4.11 -3.50 -17.63
C GLU A 224 4.14 -1.97 -17.56
N LYS A 225 4.57 -1.36 -18.65
CA LYS A 225 4.50 0.08 -18.84
C LYS A 225 3.12 0.43 -19.39
N ILE A 226 2.42 1.33 -18.70
CA ILE A 226 1.11 1.79 -19.07
C ILE A 226 1.19 3.27 -19.45
N GLU A 227 0.77 3.58 -20.66
CA GLU A 227 0.65 4.96 -21.12
C GLU A 227 -0.69 5.53 -20.67
N GLN A 228 -0.64 6.67 -19.97
CA GLN A 228 -1.84 7.40 -19.63
C GLN A 228 -2.46 7.97 -20.91
N PRO A 229 -3.77 7.80 -21.14
CA PRO A 229 -4.44 8.44 -22.27
C PRO A 229 -4.14 9.95 -22.28
N PRO A 230 -3.87 10.54 -23.46
CA PRO A 230 -3.61 11.96 -23.54
C PRO A 230 -4.83 12.75 -23.04
N ASP A 231 -4.56 13.85 -22.34
CA ASP A 231 -5.61 14.80 -21.99
C ASP A 231 -6.19 15.38 -23.30
N PRO A 232 -7.49 15.21 -23.58
CA PRO A 232 -8.09 15.70 -24.81
C PRO A 232 -8.03 17.23 -24.94
N GLU A 233 -7.80 17.96 -23.85
CA GLU A 233 -7.61 19.41 -23.83
C GLU A 233 -6.14 19.83 -23.94
N ASP A 234 -5.18 18.89 -24.01
CA ASP A 234 -3.76 19.21 -24.13
C ASP A 234 -3.39 19.72 -25.52
N MET A 235 -3.31 21.04 -25.63
CA MET A 235 -2.91 21.75 -26.85
C MET A 235 -1.38 21.94 -26.96
N VAL A 236 -0.59 21.53 -25.97
CA VAL A 236 0.86 21.77 -25.93
C VAL A 236 1.71 20.52 -26.24
N HIS A 237 1.06 19.42 -26.65
CA HIS A 237 1.71 18.18 -27.12
C HIS A 237 2.76 17.63 -26.13
N ARG A 238 2.38 17.49 -24.85
CA ARG A 238 3.31 16.97 -23.85
C ARG A 238 3.73 15.53 -24.20
N PRO A 239 4.97 15.13 -23.85
CA PRO A 239 5.34 13.74 -23.92
C PRO A 239 4.33 12.87 -23.17
N PRO A 240 4.02 11.66 -23.67
CA PRO A 240 3.11 10.76 -22.98
C PRO A 240 3.55 10.52 -21.53
N THR A 241 2.59 10.58 -20.62
CA THR A 241 2.83 10.23 -19.22
C THR A 241 2.77 8.71 -19.09
N LEU A 242 3.80 8.15 -18.48
CA LEU A 242 4.00 6.70 -18.42
C LEU A 242 4.02 6.29 -16.95
N HIS A 243 3.22 5.28 -16.64
CA HIS A 243 3.16 4.64 -15.35
C HIS A 243 3.60 3.18 -15.48
N HIS A 244 3.94 2.57 -14.36
CA HIS A 244 4.39 1.19 -14.29
C HIS A 244 3.46 0.39 -13.39
N LEU A 245 2.84 -0.63 -13.98
CA LEU A 245 2.07 -1.63 -13.26
C LEU A 245 2.99 -2.78 -12.86
N TYR A 246 3.00 -3.08 -11.56
CA TYR A 246 3.58 -4.31 -11.03
C TYR A 246 2.49 -5.19 -10.45
N ILE A 247 2.59 -6.49 -10.69
CA ILE A 247 1.82 -7.51 -9.97
C ILE A 247 2.82 -8.43 -9.31
N LEU A 248 2.89 -8.37 -7.99
CA LEU A 248 3.68 -9.27 -7.18
C LEU A 248 2.77 -10.28 -6.50
N GLN A 249 3.25 -11.50 -6.31
CA GLN A 249 2.52 -12.56 -5.64
C GLN A 249 3.25 -12.99 -4.38
N ARG A 250 2.52 -13.06 -3.27
CA ARG A 250 3.04 -13.55 -2.00
C ARG A 250 3.41 -15.03 -2.12
N THR A 251 4.65 -15.37 -1.76
CA THR A 251 5.13 -16.76 -1.72
C THR A 251 4.65 -17.51 -0.47
N ASP A 252 4.96 -18.81 -0.40
CA ASP A 252 4.69 -19.63 0.78
C ASP A 252 5.74 -19.48 1.90
N VAL A 253 6.77 -18.64 1.71
CA VAL A 253 7.83 -18.42 2.70
C VAL A 253 7.20 -17.88 3.98
N VAL A 254 7.28 -18.63 5.06
CA VAL A 254 6.76 -18.20 6.36
C VAL A 254 7.73 -17.17 6.95
N LEU A 255 7.19 -16.04 7.41
CA LEU A 255 7.92 -15.13 8.28
C LEU A 255 7.87 -15.76 9.67
N ASP A 256 8.91 -16.51 10.06
CA ASP A 256 8.90 -17.42 11.21
C ASP A 256 8.20 -16.84 12.44
N GLN A 257 7.23 -17.61 12.93
CA GLN A 257 6.81 -17.60 14.33
C GLN A 257 7.69 -18.65 15.02
N ASP A 258 8.71 -18.20 15.76
CA ASP A 258 9.48 -19.01 16.71
C ASP A 258 10.09 -20.34 16.19
N THR A 259 11.20 -20.26 15.46
CA THR A 259 12.28 -21.27 15.55
C THR A 259 13.63 -20.61 15.78
#